data_AF-A0A453BA96-F1
#
_entry.id   AF-A0A453BA96-F1
#
_cell.length_a   1.000
_cell.length_b   1.000
_cell.length_c   1.000
_cell.angle_alpha   90.00
_cell.angle_beta   90.00
_cell.angle_gamma   90.00
#
_symmetry.space_group_name_H-M   'P 1'
#
loop_
_entity.id
_entity.type
_entity.pdbx_description
1 polymer ?
#
loop_
_entity_poly.entity_id
_entity_poly.type
_entity_poly.pdbx_seq_one_letter_code
_entity_poly.pdbx_strand_id
1 'polypeptide(L)'
;MPNPRNVAPSSNSRLSPLPPEPADFSATVDIPLESSKDLKKREKELQAREAELNKREKELKRREEAAARAGIVIEEKNWPPFLPLIHHDIANEIPTHLQRMQYFAFASFLGLVFCLFWNVVAVTSAWIKGEGVKIWLLAIIYFISGVPGAYVLWYRPLYNAMRTDSALKFGLFFLLYLFHIIFVVFAAVAPPAVFEGKSLAGILPAIDLISVNALVGIFYFIGFGLFALESLLSIWVIQQVYMYFRGSGKAAEMKR
;
A
#
# COMPACT_ATOMS: atom_id res chain seq x y z
N MET A 1 -5.45 33.01 64.09
CA MET A 1 -5.18 31.65 64.64
C MET A 1 -5.66 30.61 63.63
N PRO A 2 -4.77 29.83 62.99
CA PRO A 2 -5.18 28.64 62.25
C PRO A 2 -4.58 27.35 62.86
N ASN A 3 -5.34 26.26 62.88
CA ASN A 3 -4.86 24.90 63.13
C ASN A 3 -5.75 23.90 62.34
N PRO A 4 -5.35 22.63 62.09
CA PRO A 4 -4.49 22.27 60.97
C PRO A 4 -4.94 21.01 60.18
N ARG A 5 -4.29 20.80 59.03
CA ARG A 5 -3.84 19.54 58.39
C ARG A 5 -4.79 18.34 58.28
N ASN A 6 -4.95 17.87 57.03
CA ASN A 6 -4.77 16.45 56.70
C ASN A 6 -4.33 16.29 55.23
N VAL A 7 -3.08 15.89 55.01
CA VAL A 7 -2.53 15.49 53.71
C VAL A 7 -2.04 14.05 53.89
N ALA A 8 -2.60 13.13 53.10
CA ALA A 8 -2.28 11.71 53.16
C ALA A 8 -0.88 11.43 52.57
N PRO A 9 -0.07 10.55 53.19
CA PRO A 9 1.27 10.23 52.72
C PRO A 9 1.28 9.19 51.60
N SER A 10 2.16 9.42 50.62
CA SER A 10 2.50 8.55 49.50
C SER A 10 3.02 7.19 49.96
N SER A 11 2.39 6.11 49.48
CA SER A 11 2.82 4.74 49.71
C SER A 11 4.11 4.42 48.94
N ASN A 12 5.20 4.21 49.68
CA ASN A 12 6.46 3.66 49.20
C ASN A 12 6.25 2.21 48.71
N SER A 13 6.27 1.99 47.39
CA SER A 13 6.42 0.65 46.82
C SER A 13 7.89 0.23 46.89
N ARG A 14 8.32 -0.21 48.07
CA ARG A 14 9.57 -0.98 48.22
C ARG A 14 9.21 -2.46 48.05
N LEU A 15 9.59 -3.03 46.92
CA LEU A 15 9.55 -4.47 46.68
C LEU A 15 10.44 -5.17 47.71
N SER A 16 9.92 -6.21 48.36
CA SER A 16 10.64 -7.04 49.32
C SER A 16 11.81 -7.77 48.63
N PRO A 17 13.00 -7.89 49.25
CA PRO A 17 14.06 -8.74 48.72
C PRO A 17 13.62 -10.20 48.70
N LEU A 18 13.86 -10.88 47.59
CA LEU A 18 13.65 -12.32 47.48
C LEU A 18 14.61 -13.08 48.42
N PRO A 19 14.21 -14.26 48.95
CA PRO A 19 15.11 -15.11 49.73
C PRO A 19 16.29 -15.55 48.85
N PRO A 20 17.50 -15.75 49.41
CA PRO A 20 18.57 -16.41 48.67
C PRO A 20 18.15 -17.85 48.38
N GLU A 21 18.02 -18.17 47.10
CA GLU A 21 17.88 -19.54 46.62
C GLU A 21 19.15 -20.33 47.00
N PRO A 22 19.05 -21.48 47.67
CA PRO A 22 20.20 -22.34 47.84
C PRO A 22 20.64 -22.78 46.44
N ALA A 23 21.89 -22.48 46.09
CA ALA A 23 22.49 -23.00 44.87
C ALA A 23 22.56 -24.52 44.99
N ASP A 24 21.56 -25.21 44.44
CA ASP A 24 21.59 -26.65 44.25
C ASP A 24 22.59 -26.94 43.12
N PHE A 25 23.86 -27.08 43.50
CA PHE A 25 24.91 -27.64 42.66
C PHE A 25 24.76 -29.17 42.50
N SER A 26 23.53 -29.65 42.33
CA SER A 26 23.22 -31.08 42.22
C SER A 26 22.14 -31.37 41.17
N ALA A 27 22.22 -30.68 40.04
CA ALA A 27 21.74 -31.24 38.79
C ALA A 27 22.97 -31.53 37.95
N THR A 28 23.51 -32.75 38.06
CA THR A 28 24.27 -33.34 36.96
C THR A 28 23.29 -33.41 35.79
N VAL A 29 23.20 -32.33 35.02
CA VAL A 29 22.78 -32.42 33.64
C VAL A 29 23.75 -33.41 33.04
N ASP A 30 23.29 -34.65 32.81
CA ASP A 30 24.00 -35.62 32.01
C ASP A 30 24.13 -35.01 30.61
N ILE A 31 25.13 -34.15 30.45
CA ILE A 31 25.66 -33.76 29.15
C ILE A 31 26.17 -35.09 28.61
N PRO A 32 25.52 -35.67 27.58
CA PRO A 32 26.05 -36.89 26.99
C PRO A 32 27.48 -36.56 26.60
N LEU A 33 28.46 -37.33 27.08
CA LEU A 33 29.83 -37.23 26.61
C LEU A 33 29.77 -37.58 25.11
N GLU A 34 29.59 -36.56 24.26
CA GLU A 34 29.60 -36.73 22.81
C GLU A 34 30.90 -37.45 22.48
N SER A 35 30.79 -38.61 21.85
CA SER A 35 31.97 -39.39 21.49
C SER A 35 32.87 -38.51 20.63
N SER A 36 34.20 -38.68 20.71
CA SER A 36 35.14 -38.01 19.78
C SER A 36 34.71 -38.17 18.31
N LYS A 37 33.99 -39.25 17.98
CA LYS A 37 33.37 -39.48 16.67
C LYS A 37 32.19 -38.55 16.35
N ASP A 38 31.34 -38.24 17.33
CA ASP A 38 30.17 -37.36 17.17
C ASP A 38 30.60 -35.89 17.03
N LEU A 39 31.62 -35.47 17.81
CA LEU A 39 32.26 -34.16 17.66
C LEU A 39 32.86 -33.98 16.26
N LYS A 40 33.61 -34.98 15.77
CA LYS A 40 34.17 -34.97 14.40
C LYS A 40 33.09 -34.97 13.32
N LYS A 41 31.96 -35.64 13.55
CA LYS A 41 30.84 -35.65 12.60
C LYS A 41 30.17 -34.27 12.53
N ARG A 42 29.96 -33.64 13.69
CA ARG A 42 29.38 -32.28 13.81
C ARG A 42 30.30 -31.22 13.21
N GLU A 43 31.61 -31.33 13.42
CA GLU A 43 32.60 -30.45 12.79
C GLU A 43 32.56 -30.55 11.26
N LYS A 44 32.47 -31.77 10.71
CA LYS A 44 32.34 -31.99 9.28
C LYS A 44 31.02 -31.47 8.70
N GLU A 45 29.93 -31.60 9.46
CA GLU A 45 28.62 -31.05 9.09
C GLU A 45 28.62 -29.51 9.10
N LEU A 46 29.25 -28.90 10.10
CA LEU A 46 29.43 -27.44 10.18
C LEU A 46 30.27 -26.92 9.02
N GLN A 47 31.38 -27.57 8.70
CA GLN A 47 32.21 -27.20 7.54
C GLN A 47 31.43 -27.33 6.22
N ALA A 48 30.59 -28.35 6.07
CA ALA A 48 29.74 -28.50 4.89
C ALA A 48 28.68 -27.39 4.80
N ARG A 49 28.09 -27.02 5.94
CA ARG A 49 27.08 -25.95 6.01
C ARG A 49 27.68 -24.57 5.78
N GLU A 50 28.88 -24.32 6.30
CA GLU A 50 29.65 -23.09 6.06
C GLU A 50 30.03 -22.97 4.58
N ALA A 51 30.49 -24.06 3.95
CA ALA A 51 30.78 -24.10 2.53
C ALA A 51 29.53 -23.85 1.67
N GLU A 52 28.37 -24.37 2.08
CA GLU A 52 27.09 -24.11 1.42
C GLU A 52 26.65 -22.65 1.57
N LEU A 53 26.74 -22.09 2.77
CA LEU A 53 26.42 -20.68 3.04
C LEU A 53 27.32 -19.74 2.25
N ASN A 54 28.63 -19.99 2.22
CA ASN A 54 29.59 -19.19 1.45
C ASN A 54 29.31 -19.26 -0.06
N LYS A 55 28.86 -20.40 -0.58
CA LYS A 55 28.38 -20.50 -1.98
C LYS A 55 27.13 -19.67 -2.23
N ARG A 56 26.15 -19.71 -1.32
CA ARG A 56 24.91 -18.91 -1.43
C ARG A 56 25.18 -17.42 -1.33
N GLU A 57 26.07 -17.00 -0.43
CA GLU A 57 26.46 -15.61 -0.26
C GLU A 57 27.19 -15.07 -1.50
N LYS A 58 28.11 -15.85 -2.09
CA LYS A 58 28.75 -15.48 -3.36
C LYS A 58 27.75 -15.36 -4.51
N GLU A 59 26.76 -16.24 -4.58
CA GLU A 59 25.70 -16.16 -5.59
C GLU A 59 24.79 -14.95 -5.37
N LEU A 60 24.42 -14.64 -4.12
CA LEU A 60 23.68 -13.44 -3.77
C LEU A 60 24.46 -12.18 -4.14
N LYS A 61 25.73 -12.10 -3.74
CA LYS A 61 26.62 -10.99 -4.07
C LYS A 61 26.77 -10.81 -5.58
N ARG A 62 26.89 -11.91 -6.35
CA ARG A 62 26.93 -11.85 -7.82
C ARG A 62 25.62 -11.34 -8.41
N ARG A 63 24.48 -11.75 -7.85
CA ARG A 63 23.15 -11.27 -8.28
C ARG A 63 22.93 -9.80 -7.91
N GLU A 64 23.38 -9.37 -6.74
CA GLU A 64 23.36 -7.98 -6.28
C GLU A 64 24.27 -7.10 -7.15
N GLU A 65 25.49 -7.54 -7.44
CA GLU A 65 26.39 -6.85 -8.36
C GLU A 65 25.84 -6.80 -9.79
N ALA A 66 25.20 -7.87 -10.27
CA ALA A 66 24.54 -7.88 -11.57
C ALA A 66 23.32 -6.93 -11.59
N ALA A 67 22.55 -6.87 -10.51
CA ALA A 67 21.44 -5.93 -10.35
C ALA A 67 21.94 -4.47 -10.29
N ALA A 68 23.02 -4.21 -9.55
CA ALA A 68 23.67 -2.91 -9.46
C ALA A 68 24.25 -2.47 -10.81
N ARG A 69 24.91 -3.37 -11.55
CA ARG A 69 25.40 -3.10 -12.92
C ARG A 69 24.27 -2.89 -13.93
N ALA A 70 23.11 -3.51 -13.71
CA ALA A 70 21.89 -3.26 -14.49
C ALA A 70 21.17 -1.96 -14.11
N GLY A 71 21.71 -1.16 -13.17
CA GLY A 71 21.09 0.08 -12.70
C GLY A 71 19.83 -0.14 -11.85
N ILE A 72 19.59 -1.36 -11.38
CA ILE A 72 18.52 -1.68 -10.45
C ILE A 72 19.02 -1.29 -9.06
N VAL A 73 18.89 0.00 -8.73
CA VAL A 73 18.99 0.46 -7.35
C VAL A 73 17.83 -0.21 -6.60
N ILE A 74 18.15 -1.08 -5.64
CA ILE A 74 17.14 -1.65 -4.74
C ILE A 74 16.73 -0.52 -3.81
N GLU A 75 15.68 0.20 -4.19
CA GLU A 75 15.10 1.26 -3.38
C GLU A 75 14.41 0.65 -2.16
N GLU A 76 14.76 1.12 -0.97
CA GLU A 76 14.22 0.60 0.29
C GLU A 76 12.71 0.81 0.35
N LYS A 77 11.95 -0.25 0.61
CA LYS A 77 10.49 -0.17 0.74
C LYS A 77 10.16 0.58 2.03
N ASN A 78 9.41 1.67 1.92
CA ASN A 78 9.11 2.58 3.02
C ASN A 78 7.60 2.84 3.23
N TRP A 79 6.74 2.41 2.29
CA TRP A 79 5.32 2.75 2.30
C TRP A 79 4.41 1.55 1.95
N PRO A 80 3.20 1.43 2.53
CA PRO A 80 2.69 2.21 3.66
C PRO A 80 3.49 1.97 4.96
N PRO A 81 3.53 2.92 5.92
CA PRO A 81 4.39 2.82 7.11
C PRO A 81 4.17 1.57 7.96
N PHE A 82 2.95 1.03 7.96
CA PHE A 82 2.59 -0.18 8.69
C PHE A 82 2.90 -1.48 7.94
N LEU A 83 3.08 -1.41 6.61
CA LEU A 83 3.40 -2.54 5.73
C LEU A 83 4.25 -2.04 4.56
N PRO A 84 5.58 -1.90 4.70
CA PRO A 84 6.45 -1.37 3.66
C PRO A 84 6.48 -2.31 2.44
N LEU A 85 5.63 -2.02 1.47
CA LEU A 85 5.47 -2.81 0.24
C LEU A 85 6.16 -2.14 -0.95
N ILE A 86 6.18 -0.80 -0.96
CA ILE A 86 6.70 0.01 -2.06
C ILE A 86 7.67 1.07 -1.55
N HIS A 87 8.59 1.49 -2.42
CA HIS A 87 9.38 2.70 -2.22
C HIS A 87 8.59 3.92 -2.67
N HIS A 88 8.55 4.95 -1.84
CA HIS A 88 7.81 6.17 -2.10
C HIS A 88 8.41 7.35 -1.32
N ASP A 89 9.14 8.23 -2.01
CA ASP A 89 9.73 9.43 -1.41
C ASP A 89 9.64 10.65 -2.35
N ILE A 90 8.47 11.30 -2.36
CA ILE A 90 8.23 12.48 -3.21
C ILE A 90 9.15 13.65 -2.82
N ALA A 91 9.45 13.82 -1.54
CA ALA A 91 10.17 15.00 -1.05
C ALA A 91 11.62 15.02 -1.53
N ASN A 92 12.26 13.85 -1.60
CA ASN A 92 13.67 13.74 -1.98
C ASN A 92 13.88 13.38 -3.46
N GLU A 93 12.97 12.61 -4.08
CA GLU A 93 13.19 12.13 -5.46
C GLU A 93 12.57 12.99 -6.57
N ILE A 94 11.57 13.81 -6.24
CA ILE A 94 10.86 14.62 -7.22
C ILE A 94 11.28 16.09 -7.11
N PRO A 95 11.62 16.77 -8.23
CA PRO A 95 11.91 18.19 -8.22
C PRO A 95 10.80 19.03 -7.57
N THR A 96 11.16 20.01 -6.73
CA THR A 96 10.20 20.78 -5.89
C THR A 96 9.03 21.39 -6.66
N HIS A 97 9.25 21.84 -7.90
CA HIS A 97 8.21 22.39 -8.75
C HIS A 97 7.18 21.35 -9.24
N LEU A 98 7.54 20.06 -9.27
CA LEU A 98 6.68 18.93 -9.67
C LEU A 98 6.03 18.22 -8.48
N GLN A 99 6.58 18.37 -7.27
CA GLN A 99 6.11 17.69 -6.06
C GLN A 99 4.60 17.89 -5.83
N ARG A 100 4.10 19.14 -5.97
CA ARG A 100 2.67 19.43 -5.80
C ARG A 100 1.80 18.56 -6.71
N MET A 101 2.16 18.45 -7.98
CA MET A 101 1.43 17.63 -8.95
C MET A 101 1.52 16.14 -8.61
N GLN A 102 2.70 15.66 -8.20
CA GLN A 102 2.88 14.26 -7.78
C GLN A 102 2.06 13.93 -6.53
N TYR A 103 1.94 14.86 -5.56
CA TYR A 103 1.08 14.68 -4.39
C TYR A 103 -0.40 14.59 -4.76
N PHE A 104 -0.88 15.36 -5.72
CA PHE A 104 -2.27 15.23 -6.19
C PHE A 104 -2.50 13.93 -6.97
N ALA A 105 -1.54 13.49 -7.77
CA ALA A 105 -1.63 12.18 -8.41
C ALA A 105 -1.62 11.03 -7.39
N PHE A 106 -0.84 11.17 -6.32
CA PHE A 106 -0.88 10.25 -5.18
C PHE A 106 -2.20 10.31 -4.42
N ALA A 107 -2.77 11.50 -4.24
CA ALA A 107 -4.09 11.68 -3.65
C ALA A 107 -5.18 10.99 -4.48
N SER A 108 -5.13 11.06 -5.82
CA SER A 108 -6.02 10.29 -6.71
C SER A 108 -5.80 8.78 -6.54
N PHE A 109 -4.55 8.32 -6.41
CA PHE A 109 -4.30 6.89 -6.16
C PHE A 109 -4.93 6.42 -4.85
N LEU A 110 -4.75 7.18 -3.77
CA LEU A 110 -5.39 6.91 -2.49
C LEU A 110 -6.91 7.06 -2.54
N GLY A 111 -7.41 8.04 -3.31
CA GLY A 111 -8.82 8.27 -3.56
C GLY A 111 -9.48 7.06 -4.22
N LEU A 112 -8.84 6.46 -5.23
CA LEU A 112 -9.28 5.20 -5.83
C LEU A 112 -9.30 4.05 -4.81
N VAL A 113 -8.25 3.89 -4.00
CA VAL A 113 -8.21 2.87 -2.94
C VAL A 113 -9.40 3.04 -1.99
N PHE A 114 -9.67 4.26 -1.57
CA PHE A 114 -10.78 4.58 -0.69
C PHE A 114 -12.15 4.34 -1.36
N CYS A 115 -12.32 4.74 -2.62
CA CYS A 115 -13.53 4.48 -3.40
C CYS A 115 -13.82 2.98 -3.51
N LEU A 116 -12.82 2.18 -3.87
CA LEU A 116 -12.99 0.73 -4.02
C LEU A 116 -13.20 0.03 -2.68
N PHE A 117 -12.56 0.50 -1.61
CA PHE A 117 -12.81 -0.01 -0.26
C PHE A 117 -14.26 0.27 0.16
N TRP A 118 -14.72 1.51 0.01
CA TRP A 118 -16.11 1.87 0.30
C TRP A 118 -17.09 1.09 -0.58
N ASN A 119 -16.74 0.86 -1.85
CA ASN A 119 -17.52 0.04 -2.75
C ASN A 119 -17.75 -1.38 -2.20
N VAL A 120 -16.69 -2.02 -1.67
CA VAL A 120 -16.81 -3.32 -1.00
C VAL A 120 -17.76 -3.24 0.20
N VAL A 121 -17.67 -2.19 1.03
CA VAL A 121 -18.57 -1.99 2.18
C VAL A 121 -20.02 -1.84 1.73
N ALA A 122 -20.28 -0.98 0.73
CA ALA A 122 -21.61 -0.74 0.18
C ALA A 122 -22.22 -2.02 -0.39
N VAL A 123 -21.49 -2.73 -1.26
CA VAL A 123 -21.98 -3.95 -1.90
C VAL A 123 -22.11 -5.09 -0.89
N THR A 124 -21.27 -5.16 0.14
CA THR A 124 -21.44 -6.12 1.25
C THR A 124 -22.74 -5.88 2.00
N SER A 125 -23.10 -4.61 2.24
CA SER A 125 -24.41 -4.29 2.87
C SER A 125 -25.58 -4.74 2.00
N ALA A 126 -25.47 -4.58 0.67
CA ALA A 126 -26.48 -5.00 -0.28
C ALA A 126 -26.61 -6.54 -0.32
N TRP A 127 -25.48 -7.26 -0.33
CA TRP A 127 -25.44 -8.72 -0.28
C TRP A 127 -26.07 -9.29 0.98
N ILE A 128 -25.78 -8.72 2.16
CA ILE A 128 -26.41 -9.10 3.43
C ILE A 128 -27.94 -8.89 3.40
N LYS A 129 -28.41 -7.93 2.59
CA LYS A 129 -29.84 -7.63 2.38
C LYS A 129 -30.49 -8.43 1.25
N GLY A 130 -29.78 -9.40 0.66
CA GLY A 130 -30.34 -10.35 -0.30
C GLY A 130 -29.94 -10.10 -1.76
N GLU A 131 -29.08 -9.13 -2.05
CA GLU A 131 -28.49 -9.00 -3.40
C GLU A 131 -27.55 -10.15 -3.72
N GLY A 132 -27.33 -10.42 -5.02
CA GLY A 132 -26.62 -11.61 -5.47
C GLY A 132 -25.13 -11.68 -5.08
N VAL A 133 -24.65 -12.86 -4.70
CA VAL A 133 -23.22 -13.11 -4.35
C VAL A 133 -22.26 -12.77 -5.50
N LYS A 134 -22.70 -12.88 -6.75
CA LYS A 134 -21.90 -12.51 -7.94
C LYS A 134 -21.51 -11.03 -7.90
N ILE A 135 -22.45 -10.15 -7.55
CA ILE A 135 -22.26 -8.71 -7.45
C ILE A 135 -21.21 -8.38 -6.37
N TRP A 136 -21.31 -9.07 -5.24
CA TRP A 136 -20.36 -8.96 -4.13
C TRP A 136 -18.94 -9.42 -4.51
N LEU A 137 -18.80 -10.58 -5.15
CA LEU A 137 -17.49 -11.06 -5.62
C LEU A 137 -16.84 -10.09 -6.61
N LEU A 138 -17.62 -9.46 -7.49
CA LEU A 138 -17.10 -8.44 -8.41
C LEU A 138 -16.53 -7.23 -7.67
N ALA A 139 -17.19 -6.76 -6.61
CA ALA A 139 -16.67 -5.65 -5.80
C ALA A 139 -15.30 -5.99 -5.17
N ILE A 140 -15.14 -7.23 -4.69
CA ILE A 140 -13.86 -7.73 -4.17
C ILE A 140 -12.79 -7.79 -5.27
N ILE A 141 -13.15 -8.29 -6.46
CA ILE A 141 -12.22 -8.35 -7.61
C ILE A 141 -11.78 -6.94 -8.00
N TYR A 142 -12.69 -5.96 -8.03
CA TYR A 142 -12.34 -4.57 -8.34
C TYR A 142 -11.34 -4.01 -7.31
N PHE A 143 -11.51 -4.31 -6.03
CA PHE A 143 -10.56 -3.87 -5.01
C PHE A 143 -9.18 -4.54 -5.16
N ILE A 144 -9.15 -5.88 -5.23
CA ILE A 144 -7.89 -6.65 -5.27
C ILE A 144 -7.11 -6.41 -6.56
N SER A 145 -7.78 -6.22 -7.70
CA SER A 145 -7.12 -5.97 -8.99
C SER A 145 -6.92 -4.48 -9.28
N GLY A 146 -7.89 -3.63 -8.93
CA GLY A 146 -7.89 -2.21 -9.25
C GLY A 146 -6.81 -1.45 -8.50
N VAL A 147 -6.56 -1.76 -7.23
CA VAL A 147 -5.53 -1.07 -6.44
C VAL A 147 -4.11 -1.37 -6.96
N PRO A 148 -3.67 -2.65 -7.11
CA PRO A 148 -2.37 -2.95 -7.70
C PRO A 148 -2.29 -2.50 -9.17
N GLY A 149 -3.39 -2.65 -9.93
CA GLY A 149 -3.48 -2.23 -11.32
C GLY A 149 -3.22 -0.73 -11.46
N ALA A 150 -3.87 0.11 -10.68
CA ALA A 150 -3.66 1.55 -10.69
C ALA A 150 -2.21 1.95 -10.33
N TYR A 151 -1.64 1.28 -9.33
CA TYR A 151 -0.26 1.51 -8.93
C TYR A 151 0.72 1.24 -10.09
N VAL A 152 0.59 0.08 -10.72
CA VAL A 152 1.51 -0.37 -11.78
C VAL A 152 1.28 0.36 -13.10
N LEU A 153 0.01 0.60 -13.46
CA LEU A 153 -0.35 1.09 -14.79
C LEU A 153 -0.15 2.60 -14.93
N TRP A 154 -0.44 3.41 -13.92
CA TRP A 154 -0.36 4.86 -14.11
C TRP A 154 0.41 5.57 -13.01
N TYR A 155 0.30 5.16 -11.75
CA TYR A 155 0.95 5.88 -10.67
C TYR A 155 2.48 5.75 -10.72
N ARG A 156 2.99 4.51 -10.78
CA ARG A 156 4.44 4.24 -10.87
C ARG A 156 5.05 4.78 -12.17
N PRO A 157 4.43 4.64 -13.36
CA PRO A 157 4.91 5.29 -14.58
C PRO A 157 4.98 6.81 -14.45
N LEU A 158 3.98 7.46 -13.84
CA LEU A 158 3.99 8.90 -13.60
C LEU A 158 5.12 9.31 -12.67
N TYR A 159 5.26 8.63 -11.53
CA TYR A 159 6.33 8.89 -10.55
C TYR A 159 7.71 8.82 -11.23
N ASN A 160 7.93 7.77 -12.02
CA ASN A 160 9.15 7.60 -12.80
C ASN A 160 9.32 8.67 -13.89
N ALA A 161 8.23 9.15 -14.50
CA ALA A 161 8.26 10.22 -15.49
C ALA A 161 8.67 11.56 -14.85
N MET A 162 8.13 11.88 -13.67
CA MET A 162 8.48 13.09 -12.91
C MET A 162 9.93 13.08 -12.41
N ARG A 163 10.47 11.90 -12.07
CA ARG A 163 11.86 11.75 -11.63
C ARG A 163 12.88 11.84 -12.77
N THR A 164 12.58 11.23 -13.94
CA THR A 164 13.55 11.13 -15.04
C THR A 164 13.25 12.07 -16.22
N ASP A 165 12.21 12.90 -16.13
CA ASP A 165 11.72 13.80 -17.19
C ASP A 165 11.56 13.13 -18.57
N SER A 166 11.06 11.89 -18.57
CA SER A 166 11.02 11.05 -19.79
C SER A 166 9.69 11.18 -20.54
N ALA A 167 9.73 11.72 -21.76
CA ALA A 167 8.54 11.93 -22.58
C ALA A 167 7.75 10.64 -22.91
N LEU A 168 8.44 9.51 -23.13
CA LEU A 168 7.78 8.22 -23.39
C LEU A 168 7.00 7.73 -22.16
N LYS A 169 7.54 7.94 -20.95
CA LYS A 169 6.84 7.58 -19.70
C LYS A 169 5.62 8.47 -19.48
N PHE A 170 5.71 9.76 -19.80
CA PHE A 170 4.54 10.66 -19.82
C PHE A 170 3.47 10.19 -20.81
N GLY A 171 3.85 9.82 -22.04
CA GLY A 171 2.93 9.27 -23.04
C GLY A 171 2.19 8.02 -22.55
N LEU A 172 2.92 7.08 -21.94
CA LEU A 172 2.34 5.87 -21.36
C LEU A 172 1.39 6.19 -20.20
N PHE A 173 1.77 7.14 -19.33
CA PHE A 173 0.90 7.63 -18.26
C PHE A 173 -0.42 8.17 -18.83
N PHE A 174 -0.39 9.06 -19.82
CA PHE A 174 -1.63 9.63 -20.37
C PHE A 174 -2.57 8.56 -20.92
N LEU A 175 -2.03 7.57 -21.62
CA LEU A 175 -2.82 6.46 -22.16
C LEU A 175 -3.47 5.64 -21.04
N LEU A 176 -2.70 5.23 -20.04
CA LEU A 176 -3.17 4.36 -18.96
C LEU A 176 -4.06 5.09 -17.95
N TYR A 177 -3.80 6.38 -17.72
CA TYR A 177 -4.62 7.22 -16.86
C TYR A 177 -5.96 7.59 -17.49
N LEU A 178 -6.05 7.65 -18.83
CA LEU A 178 -7.34 7.78 -19.52
C LEU A 178 -8.28 6.60 -19.21
N PHE A 179 -7.76 5.37 -19.19
CA PHE A 179 -8.56 4.21 -18.79
C PHE A 179 -9.03 4.31 -17.34
N HIS A 180 -8.18 4.83 -16.44
CA HIS A 180 -8.59 5.10 -15.06
C HIS A 180 -9.71 6.14 -14.98
N ILE A 181 -9.61 7.26 -15.71
CA ILE A 181 -10.67 8.29 -15.76
C ILE A 181 -11.98 7.68 -16.28
N ILE A 182 -11.93 6.93 -17.37
CA ILE A 182 -13.10 6.23 -17.92
C ILE A 182 -13.71 5.30 -16.88
N PHE A 183 -12.88 4.54 -16.16
CA PHE A 183 -13.34 3.63 -15.10
C PHE A 183 -14.02 4.37 -13.96
N VAL A 184 -13.43 5.44 -13.41
CA VAL A 184 -14.04 6.15 -12.26
C VAL A 184 -15.32 6.89 -12.64
N VAL A 185 -15.40 7.43 -13.85
CA VAL A 185 -16.64 8.02 -14.38
C VAL A 185 -17.70 6.94 -14.61
N PHE A 186 -17.32 5.81 -15.19
CA PHE A 186 -18.20 4.66 -15.35
C PHE A 186 -18.70 4.15 -14.00
N ALA A 187 -17.84 4.10 -12.97
CA ALA A 187 -18.22 3.69 -11.63
C ALA A 187 -19.14 4.68 -10.92
N ALA A 188 -18.95 5.99 -11.14
CA ALA A 188 -19.85 7.01 -10.62
C ALA A 188 -21.27 6.86 -11.20
N VAL A 189 -21.39 6.55 -12.49
CA VAL A 189 -22.70 6.33 -13.12
C VAL A 189 -23.25 4.93 -12.76
N ALA A 190 -22.38 3.93 -12.82
CA ALA A 190 -22.68 2.49 -12.71
C ALA A 190 -23.87 2.05 -13.59
N PRO A 191 -23.78 2.21 -14.93
CA PRO A 191 -24.85 1.79 -15.81
C PRO A 191 -25.03 0.26 -15.77
N PRO A 192 -26.27 -0.25 -15.95
CA PRO A 192 -26.57 -1.69 -15.93
C PRO A 192 -26.06 -2.44 -17.17
N ALA A 193 -25.02 -1.93 -17.84
CA ALA A 193 -24.39 -2.54 -19.00
C ALA A 193 -23.47 -3.71 -18.64
N VAL A 194 -22.95 -3.73 -17.40
CA VAL A 194 -21.92 -4.68 -16.96
C VAL A 194 -22.40 -5.35 -15.67
N PHE A 195 -22.65 -6.66 -15.73
CA PHE A 195 -22.97 -7.54 -14.59
C PHE A 195 -24.04 -6.99 -13.62
N GLU A 196 -25.26 -6.78 -14.12
CA GLU A 196 -26.45 -6.38 -13.35
C GLU A 196 -26.41 -4.98 -12.70
N GLY A 197 -25.35 -4.19 -12.90
CA GLY A 197 -25.33 -2.75 -12.60
C GLY A 197 -25.19 -2.35 -11.13
N LYS A 198 -25.12 -3.32 -10.20
CA LYS A 198 -25.08 -3.07 -8.74
C LYS A 198 -23.73 -3.33 -8.08
N SER A 199 -22.72 -3.78 -8.83
CA SER A 199 -21.38 -4.12 -8.29
C SER A 199 -20.51 -2.90 -8.02
N LEU A 200 -20.93 -1.74 -8.53
CA LEU A 200 -20.34 -0.43 -8.27
C LEU A 200 -21.36 0.45 -7.57
N ALA A 201 -20.94 1.13 -6.52
CA ALA A 201 -21.71 2.07 -5.73
C ALA A 201 -21.87 3.41 -6.49
N GLY A 202 -22.50 3.37 -7.65
CA GLY A 202 -22.80 4.54 -8.48
C GLY A 202 -24.23 5.06 -8.29
N ILE A 203 -24.54 6.16 -8.97
CA ILE A 203 -25.83 6.86 -8.84
C ILE A 203 -27.03 5.99 -9.25
N LEU A 204 -26.92 5.22 -10.34
CA LEU A 204 -28.01 4.42 -10.85
C LEU A 204 -28.43 3.29 -9.89
N PRO A 205 -27.52 2.44 -9.39
CA PRO A 205 -27.87 1.47 -8.37
C PRO A 205 -28.24 2.11 -7.02
N ALA A 206 -27.74 3.31 -6.70
CA ALA A 206 -28.19 4.03 -5.50
C ALA A 206 -29.70 4.36 -5.55
N ILE A 207 -30.16 4.84 -6.70
CA ILE A 207 -31.59 5.18 -6.93
C ILE A 207 -32.46 3.92 -6.95
N ASP A 208 -31.97 2.81 -7.51
CA ASP A 208 -32.70 1.54 -7.51
C ASP A 208 -32.86 1.02 -6.07
N LEU A 209 -31.74 0.96 -5.33
CA LEU A 209 -31.68 0.34 -4.01
C LEU A 209 -32.32 1.18 -2.90
N ILE A 210 -32.39 2.52 -3.01
CA ILE A 210 -33.01 3.36 -1.97
C ILE A 210 -34.51 3.05 -1.80
N SER A 211 -35.18 2.63 -2.88
CA SER A 211 -36.60 2.25 -2.87
C SER A 211 -36.84 0.91 -2.17
N VAL A 212 -35.84 0.03 -2.16
CA VAL A 212 -35.90 -1.31 -1.56
C VAL A 212 -35.39 -1.29 -0.12
N ASN A 213 -34.23 -0.66 0.11
CA ASN A 213 -33.60 -0.54 1.41
C ASN A 213 -32.87 0.80 1.53
N ALA A 214 -33.42 1.71 2.36
CA ALA A 214 -32.87 3.05 2.54
C ALA A 214 -31.40 3.04 3.00
N LEU A 215 -31.00 2.12 3.88
CA LEU A 215 -29.61 2.05 4.38
C LEU A 215 -28.63 1.68 3.25
N VAL A 216 -28.97 0.67 2.45
CA VAL A 216 -28.15 0.25 1.30
C VAL A 216 -28.06 1.37 0.28
N GLY A 217 -29.17 2.02 -0.05
CA GLY A 217 -29.18 3.16 -0.97
C GLY A 217 -28.30 4.32 -0.49
N ILE A 218 -28.34 4.67 0.81
CA ILE A 218 -27.45 5.70 1.39
C ILE A 218 -25.97 5.32 1.21
N PHE A 219 -25.60 4.06 1.46
CA PHE A 219 -24.22 3.60 1.29
C PHE A 219 -23.76 3.74 -0.17
N TYR A 220 -24.66 3.46 -1.11
CA TYR A 220 -24.39 3.64 -2.54
C TYR A 220 -24.30 5.12 -2.93
N PHE A 221 -25.12 6.01 -2.37
CA PHE A 221 -24.98 7.46 -2.59
C PHE A 221 -23.66 8.02 -2.08
N ILE A 222 -23.16 7.53 -0.93
CA ILE A 222 -21.83 7.89 -0.45
C ILE A 222 -20.77 7.42 -1.45
N GLY A 223 -20.87 6.17 -1.93
CA GLY A 223 -19.98 5.65 -2.96
C GLY A 223 -19.99 6.50 -4.24
N PHE A 224 -21.17 6.93 -4.68
CA PHE A 224 -21.32 7.82 -5.82
C PHE A 224 -20.57 9.14 -5.60
N GLY A 225 -20.75 9.75 -4.43
CA GLY A 225 -20.04 10.97 -4.06
C GLY A 225 -18.52 10.79 -4.12
N LEU A 226 -18.02 9.66 -3.62
CA LEU A 226 -16.58 9.33 -3.67
C LEU A 226 -16.08 9.17 -5.11
N PHE A 227 -16.76 8.38 -5.94
CA PHE A 227 -16.37 8.20 -7.35
C PHE A 227 -16.50 9.48 -8.17
N ALA A 228 -17.48 10.34 -7.87
CA ALA A 228 -17.64 11.63 -8.51
C ALA A 228 -16.48 12.58 -8.15
N LEU A 229 -16.12 12.67 -6.86
CA LEU A 229 -14.98 13.46 -6.41
C LEU A 229 -13.66 12.94 -7.00
N GLU A 230 -13.47 11.63 -7.03
CA GLU A 230 -12.30 11.01 -7.65
C GLU A 230 -12.25 11.32 -9.15
N SER A 231 -13.38 11.26 -9.86
CA SER A 231 -13.43 11.62 -11.28
C SER A 231 -13.00 13.07 -11.53
N LEU A 232 -13.47 14.01 -10.69
CA LEU A 232 -13.07 15.42 -10.78
C LEU A 232 -11.58 15.62 -10.49
N LEU A 233 -11.06 14.96 -9.46
CA LEU A 233 -9.64 15.00 -9.12
C LEU A 233 -8.80 14.44 -10.26
N SER A 234 -9.18 13.29 -10.84
CA SER A 234 -8.42 12.66 -11.92
C SER A 234 -8.42 13.49 -13.20
N ILE A 235 -9.54 14.14 -13.54
CA ILE A 235 -9.61 15.09 -14.66
C ILE A 235 -8.70 16.29 -14.40
N TRP A 236 -8.65 16.80 -13.17
CA TRP A 236 -7.76 17.90 -12.82
C TRP A 236 -6.28 17.49 -12.90
N VAL A 237 -5.91 16.30 -12.39
CA VAL A 237 -4.55 15.78 -12.44
C VAL A 237 -4.06 15.64 -13.89
N ILE A 238 -4.86 15.03 -14.78
CA ILE A 238 -4.44 14.86 -16.18
C ILE A 238 -4.24 16.20 -16.88
N GLN A 239 -5.07 17.21 -16.57
CA GLN A 239 -4.91 18.56 -17.10
C GLN A 239 -3.60 19.21 -16.65
N GLN A 240 -3.25 19.11 -15.36
CA GLN A 240 -2.01 19.65 -14.83
C GLN A 240 -0.77 18.97 -15.45
N VAL A 241 -0.78 17.64 -15.53
CA VAL A 241 0.33 16.89 -16.14
C VAL A 241 0.46 17.21 -17.62
N TYR A 242 -0.66 17.34 -18.34
CA TYR A 242 -0.66 17.72 -19.75
C TYR A 242 -0.11 19.13 -19.99
N MET A 243 -0.52 20.11 -19.16
CA MET A 243 0.00 21.47 -19.24
C MET A 243 1.51 21.52 -19.00
N TYR A 244 2.01 20.79 -17.99
CA TYR A 244 3.44 20.65 -17.73
C TYR A 244 4.16 20.06 -18.94
N PHE A 245 3.73 18.90 -19.42
CA PHE A 245 4.36 18.19 -20.53
C PHE A 245 4.44 19.05 -21.80
N ARG A 246 3.35 19.75 -22.14
CA ARG A 246 3.31 20.66 -23.30
C ARG A 246 4.19 21.89 -23.11
N GLY A 247 4.23 22.45 -21.90
CA GLY A 247 5.08 23.60 -21.57
C GLY A 247 6.56 23.28 -21.72
N SER A 248 6.99 22.14 -21.19
CA SER A 248 8.38 21.65 -21.28
C SER A 248 8.80 21.40 -22.74
N GLY A 249 7.92 20.84 -23.57
CA GLY A 249 8.18 20.62 -24.99
C GLY A 249 8.47 21.92 -25.76
N LYS A 250 7.66 22.97 -25.53
CA LYS A 250 7.88 24.29 -26.16
C LYS A 250 9.19 24.94 -25.72
N ALA A 251 9.54 24.82 -24.44
CA ALA A 251 10.79 25.36 -23.90
C ALA A 251 12.03 24.67 -24.50
N ALA A 252 11.94 23.38 -24.82
CA ALA A 252 13.01 22.64 -25.49
C ALA A 252 13.16 23.04 -26.97
N GLU A 253 12.06 23.31 -27.67
CA GLU A 253 12.07 23.76 -29.06
C GLU A 253 12.69 25.15 -29.22
N MET A 254 12.36 26.09 -28.33
CA MET A 254 12.93 27.45 -28.36
C MET A 254 14.45 27.51 -28.07
N LYS A 255 15.04 26.43 -27.53
CA LYS A 255 16.48 26.33 -27.25
C LYS A 255 17.29 25.70 -28.38
N ARG A 256 16.63 25.18 -29.42
CA ARG A 256 17.27 24.66 -30.65
C ARG A 256 17.41 25.75 -31.69
#